data_AF-A0A9X8VGN9-F1
#
_entry.id   AF-A0A9X8VGN9-F1
#
_cell.length_a   1.000
_cell.length_b   1.000
_cell.length_c   1.000
_cell.angle_alpha   90.00
_cell.angle_beta   90.00
_cell.angle_gamma   90.00
#
_symmetry.space_group_name_H-M   'P 1'
#
loop_
_entity.id
_entity.type
_entity.pdbx_description
1 polymer ?
#
loop_
_entity_poly.entity_id
_entity_poly.type
_entity_poly.pdbx_seq_one_letter_code
_entity_poly.pdbx_strand_id
1 'polypeptide(L)'
;RDVRKKSRLPIIMLTAKGDNIDRVIGLEMGADDYMPKPCYPRELVARLRAVLRRFEERPQEADEEAAISFGELTLNPSTRSSEWRGKAFDLTASEFNLLEL
;
A
#
# COMPACT_ATOMS: atom_id res chain seq x y z
N ARG A 1 7.34 -14.55 -5.85
CA ARG A 1 8.16 -14.21 -4.66
C ARG A 1 8.54 -12.72 -4.61
N ASP A 2 8.74 -12.04 -5.75
CA ASP A 2 9.23 -10.65 -5.73
C ASP A 2 8.20 -9.58 -5.37
N VAL A 3 6.90 -9.82 -5.54
CA VAL A 3 5.84 -8.85 -5.22
C VAL A 3 5.90 -8.45 -3.74
N ARG A 4 5.96 -9.43 -2.82
CA ARG A 4 6.07 -9.19 -1.37
C ARG A 4 7.37 -8.53 -0.93
N LYS A 5 8.45 -8.65 -1.73
CA LYS A 5 9.74 -7.99 -1.43
C LYS A 5 9.71 -6.50 -1.77
N LYS A 6 8.86 -6.09 -2.71
CA LYS A 6 8.78 -4.72 -3.23
C LYS A 6 7.50 -3.98 -2.81
N SER A 7 6.52 -4.68 -2.26
CA SER A 7 5.22 -4.12 -1.98
C SER A 7 4.59 -4.77 -0.76
N ARG A 8 3.97 -3.94 0.08
CA ARG A 8 3.15 -4.37 1.23
C ARG A 8 1.69 -4.62 0.85
N LEU A 9 1.33 -4.50 -0.44
CA LEU A 9 -0.05 -4.69 -0.89
C LEU A 9 -0.59 -6.06 -0.45
N PRO A 10 -1.84 -6.10 0.04
CA PRO A 10 -2.45 -7.35 0.46
C PRO A 10 -2.67 -8.31 -0.72
N ILE A 11 -2.44 -9.61 -0.48
CA ILE A 11 -2.53 -10.68 -1.48
C ILE A 11 -3.56 -11.73 -1.04
N ILE A 12 -4.57 -11.95 -1.87
CA ILE A 12 -5.51 -13.07 -1.71
C ILE A 12 -5.25 -14.07 -2.83
N MET A 13 -4.96 -15.33 -2.47
CA MET A 13 -4.78 -16.41 -3.45
C MET A 13 -6.11 -17.08 -3.78
N LEU A 14 -6.51 -17.01 -5.05
CA LEU A 14 -7.70 -17.68 -5.61
C LEU A 14 -7.26 -18.86 -6.47
N THR A 15 -7.52 -20.08 -6.03
CA THR A 15 -6.88 -21.28 -6.59
C THR A 15 -7.86 -22.42 -6.85
N ALA A 16 -7.57 -23.31 -7.79
CA ALA A 16 -8.36 -24.55 -7.97
C ALA A 16 -7.93 -25.65 -6.97
N LYS A 17 -6.84 -25.44 -6.25
CA LYS A 17 -6.30 -26.36 -5.26
C LYS A 17 -6.92 -26.06 -3.88
N GLY A 18 -7.83 -26.92 -3.43
CA GLY A 18 -8.59 -26.70 -2.20
C GLY A 18 -8.18 -27.58 -1.04
N ASP A 19 -7.07 -28.32 -1.13
CA ASP A 19 -6.61 -29.11 -0.01
C ASP A 19 -6.00 -28.24 1.09
N ASN A 20 -5.98 -28.77 2.32
CA ASN A 20 -5.49 -28.03 3.48
C ASN A 20 -3.98 -27.74 3.38
N ILE A 21 -3.24 -28.58 2.66
CA ILE A 21 -1.79 -28.47 2.52
C ILE A 21 -1.43 -27.25 1.67
N ASP A 22 -2.06 -27.12 0.50
CA ASP A 22 -1.88 -26.01 -0.42
C ASP A 22 -2.31 -24.67 0.21
N ARG A 23 -3.33 -24.70 1.09
CA ARG A 23 -3.74 -23.53 1.88
C ARG A 23 -2.66 -23.08 2.86
N VAL A 24 -2.09 -24.02 3.62
CA VAL A 24 -1.01 -23.73 4.58
C VAL A 24 0.20 -23.17 3.83
N ILE A 25 0.63 -23.85 2.77
CA ILE A 25 1.77 -23.40 1.95
C ILE A 25 1.51 -22.01 1.37
N GLY A 26 0.30 -21.74 0.85
CA GLY A 26 -0.07 -20.44 0.30
C GLY A 26 0.04 -19.30 1.32
N LEU A 27 -0.41 -19.53 2.55
CA LEU A 27 -0.30 -18.56 3.64
C LEU A 27 1.15 -18.36 4.09
N GLU A 28 1.92 -19.43 4.25
CA GLU A 28 3.35 -19.37 4.61
C GLU A 28 4.20 -18.67 3.54
N MET A 29 3.81 -18.75 2.27
CA MET A 29 4.45 -18.02 1.18
C MET A 29 4.13 -16.51 1.17
N GLY A 30 3.30 -16.04 2.10
CA GLY A 30 2.92 -14.63 2.20
C GLY A 30 1.63 -14.29 1.46
N ALA A 31 0.63 -15.17 1.49
CA ALA A 31 -0.75 -14.73 1.22
C ALA A 31 -1.37 -14.17 2.52
N ASP A 32 -2.18 -13.13 2.40
CA ASP A 32 -2.99 -12.63 3.52
C ASP A 32 -4.31 -13.41 3.65
N ASP A 33 -4.76 -14.02 2.55
CA ASP A 33 -5.82 -15.02 2.55
C ASP A 33 -5.65 -16.01 1.38
N TYR A 34 -6.27 -17.18 1.52
CA TYR A 34 -6.22 -18.27 0.54
C TYR A 34 -7.60 -18.90 0.41
N MET A 35 -8.16 -18.89 -0.81
CA MET A 35 -9.52 -19.33 -1.07
C MET A 35 -9.59 -20.23 -2.32
N PRO A 36 -10.17 -21.44 -2.21
CA PRO A 36 -10.35 -22.32 -3.35
C PRO A 36 -11.52 -21.90 -4.24
N LYS A 37 -11.46 -22.30 -5.51
CA LYS A 37 -12.52 -22.23 -6.51
C LYS A 37 -13.25 -23.58 -6.57
N PRO A 38 -14.59 -23.59 -6.71
CA PRO A 38 -15.48 -22.43 -6.83
C PRO A 38 -15.68 -21.74 -5.47
N CYS A 39 -15.75 -20.40 -5.49
CA CYS A 39 -16.01 -19.59 -4.31
C CYS A 39 -17.31 -18.81 -4.46
N TYR A 40 -18.01 -18.56 -3.36
CA TYR A 40 -19.19 -17.71 -3.38
C TYR A 40 -18.77 -16.23 -3.48
N PRO A 41 -19.38 -15.41 -4.37
CA PRO A 41 -19.01 -14.00 -4.51
C PRO A 41 -19.09 -13.20 -3.21
N ARG A 42 -20.08 -13.51 -2.36
CA ARG A 42 -20.24 -12.85 -1.06
C ARG A 42 -19.11 -13.19 -0.08
N GLU A 43 -18.60 -14.42 -0.12
CA GLU A 43 -17.46 -14.84 0.69
C GLU A 43 -16.19 -14.09 0.26
N LEU A 44 -15.95 -14.00 -1.05
CA LEU A 44 -14.81 -13.24 -1.59
C LEU A 44 -14.84 -11.79 -1.13
N VAL A 45 -16.00 -11.12 -1.23
CA VAL A 45 -16.16 -9.73 -0.80
C VAL A 45 -15.90 -9.57 0.70
N ALA A 46 -16.41 -10.49 1.52
CA ALA A 46 -16.19 -10.45 2.97
C ALA A 46 -14.70 -10.59 3.33
N ARG A 47 -14.00 -11.52 2.66
CA ARG A 47 -12.56 -11.74 2.84
C ARG A 47 -11.72 -10.55 2.39
N LEU A 48 -12.05 -9.97 1.24
CA LEU A 48 -11.41 -8.76 0.72
C LEU A 48 -11.52 -7.60 1.72
N ARG A 49 -12.72 -7.35 2.27
CA ARG A 49 -12.93 -6.33 3.29
C ARG A 49 -12.12 -6.60 4.57
N ALA A 50 -12.06 -7.86 5.01
CA ALA A 50 -11.30 -8.22 6.21
C ALA A 50 -9.80 -8.02 6.04
N VAL A 51 -9.26 -8.33 4.85
CA VAL A 51 -7.85 -8.12 4.53
C VAL A 51 -7.51 -6.62 4.42
N LEU A 52 -8.36 -5.83 3.76
CA LEU A 52 -8.15 -4.37 3.65
C LEU A 52 -8.20 -3.66 4.99
N ARG A 53 -9.16 -4.01 5.87
CA ARG A 53 -9.22 -3.41 7.21
C ARG A 53 -7.93 -3.61 8.00
N ARG A 54 -7.32 -4.81 7.94
CA ARG A 54 -6.03 -5.11 8.60
C ARG A 54 -4.85 -4.36 7.97
N PHE A 55 -4.97 -4.01 6.70
CA PHE A 55 -3.95 -3.22 6.01
C PHE A 55 -4.00 -1.76 6.45
N GLU A 56 -5.21 -1.19 6.61
CA GLU A 56 -5.42 0.18 7.10
C GLU A 56 -5.14 0.35 8.60
N GLU A 57 -5.39 -0.68 9.42
CA GLU A 57 -5.10 -0.68 10.86
C GLU A 57 -3.62 -0.83 11.20
N ARG A 58 -2.78 -1.23 10.23
CA ARG A 58 -1.35 -1.11 10.42
C ARG A 58 -1.03 0.38 10.47
N PRO A 59 -0.30 0.86 11.50
CA PRO A 59 0.31 2.16 11.38
C PRO A 59 1.04 2.12 10.04
N GLN A 60 0.66 3.02 9.12
CA GLN A 60 1.62 3.46 8.13
C GLN A 60 2.81 3.81 9.01
N GLU A 61 3.87 2.98 8.97
CA GLU A 61 5.20 3.55 9.04
C GLU A 61 5.07 4.66 8.03
N ALA A 62 4.98 5.89 8.53
CA ALA A 62 5.02 7.03 7.65
C ALA A 62 6.28 6.72 6.85
N ASP A 63 6.10 6.40 5.57
CA ASP A 63 7.10 6.79 4.60
C ASP A 63 7.12 8.31 4.76
N GLU A 64 7.85 8.76 5.78
CA GLU A 64 8.46 10.07 5.84
C GLU A 64 9.42 10.01 4.65
N GLU A 65 8.87 10.14 3.45
CA GLU A 65 9.60 10.68 2.33
C GLU A 65 10.15 11.99 2.88
N ALA A 66 11.44 11.95 3.24
CA ALA A 66 12.10 13.03 3.92
C ALA A 66 11.85 14.30 3.13
N ALA A 67 11.51 15.39 3.83
CA ALA A 67 11.25 16.65 3.18
C ALA A 67 12.39 17.01 2.23
N ILE A 68 12.05 17.32 0.98
CA ILE A 68 12.99 17.68 -0.06
C ILE A 68 13.29 19.16 0.10
N SER A 69 14.55 19.51 0.37
CA SER A 69 14.98 20.90 0.53
C SER A 69 15.90 21.35 -0.61
N PHE A 70 15.51 22.41 -1.30
CA PHE A 70 16.30 23.08 -2.33
C PHE A 70 16.52 24.55 -1.93
N GLY A 71 17.63 24.82 -1.26
CA GLY A 71 17.90 26.16 -0.71
C GLY A 71 16.81 26.56 0.29
N GLU A 72 16.05 27.60 -0.03
CA GLU A 72 14.95 28.12 0.80
C GLU A 72 13.60 27.43 0.55
N LEU A 73 13.51 26.56 -0.45
CA LEU A 73 12.33 25.77 -0.77
C LEU A 73 12.35 24.47 0.03
N THR A 74 11.24 24.14 0.69
CA THR A 74 11.01 22.84 1.32
C THR A 74 9.71 22.25 0.78
N LEU A 75 9.77 21.01 0.30
CA LEU A 75 8.63 20.24 -0.15
C LEU A 75 8.46 19.04 0.76
N ASN A 76 7.24 18.77 1.21
CA ASN A 76 6.91 17.55 1.95
C ASN A 76 6.03 16.67 1.04
N PRO A 77 6.60 15.59 0.45
CA PRO A 77 5.86 14.68 -0.42
C PRO A 77 4.66 14.01 0.28
N SER A 78 4.82 13.68 1.57
CA SER A 78 3.81 12.98 2.37
C SER A 78 2.54 13.81 2.57
N THR A 79 2.68 15.11 2.80
CA THR A 79 1.57 16.06 2.99
C THR A 79 1.23 16.85 1.72
N ARG A 80 2.05 16.72 0.66
CA ARG A 80 2.05 17.58 -0.53
C ARG A 80 2.08 19.08 -0.19
N SER A 81 2.78 19.45 0.88
CA SER A 81 2.91 20.85 1.30
C SER A 81 4.21 21.47 0.79
N SER A 82 4.17 22.77 0.51
CA SER A 82 5.31 23.53 0.01
C SER A 82 5.56 24.76 0.87
N GLU A 83 6.81 25.00 1.24
CA GLU A 83 7.24 26.15 2.01
C GLU A 83 8.39 26.87 1.35
N TRP A 84 8.33 28.20 1.29
CA TRP A 84 9.43 29.05 0.87
C TRP A 84 9.84 29.93 2.05
N ARG A 85 11.08 29.77 2.54
CA ARG A 85 11.60 30.46 3.73
C ARG A 85 10.70 30.23 4.96
N GLY A 86 10.20 29.01 5.12
CA GLY A 86 9.29 28.63 6.21
C GLY A 86 7.87 29.20 6.08
N LYS A 87 7.50 29.78 4.93
CA LYS A 87 6.14 30.24 4.66
C LYS A 87 5.45 29.31 3.67
N ALA A 88 4.33 28.73 4.11
CA ALA A 88 3.51 27.88 3.25
C ALA A 88 2.99 28.64 2.02
N PHE A 89 3.00 27.97 0.87
CA PHE A 89 2.40 28.45 -0.37
C PHE A 89 1.81 27.27 -1.15
N ASP A 90 0.83 27.57 -2.00
CA ASP A 90 0.14 26.57 -2.78
C ASP A 90 0.87 26.33 -4.11
N LEU A 91 1.01 25.05 -4.47
CA LEU A 91 1.38 24.62 -5.81
C LEU A 91 0.24 23.80 -6.39
N THR A 92 0.03 23.93 -7.70
CA THR A 92 -0.80 22.95 -8.41
C THR A 92 -0.13 21.58 -8.38
N ALA A 93 -0.90 20.51 -8.59
CA ALA A 93 -0.35 19.16 -8.63
C ALA A 93 0.79 19.01 -9.65
N SER A 94 0.66 19.67 -10.81
CA SER A 94 1.68 19.64 -11.87
C SER A 94 2.96 20.37 -11.48
N GLU A 95 2.86 21.53 -10.83
CA GLU A 95 4.05 22.29 -10.38
C GLU A 95 4.77 21.56 -9.26
N PHE A 96 4.03 20.96 -8.31
CA PHE A 96 4.63 20.16 -7.25
C PHE A 96 5.44 18.98 -7.83
N ASN A 97 4.82 18.21 -8.74
CA ASN A 97 5.47 17.06 -9.38
C ASN A 97 6.69 17.48 -10.22
N LEU A 98 6.70 18.68 -10.79
CA LEU A 98 7.85 19.20 -11.52
C LEU A 98 9.04 19.47 -10.61
N LEU A 99 8.79 19.94 -9.38
CA LEU A 99 9.83 20.28 -8.39
C LEU A 99 10.28 19.10 -7.55
N GLU A 100 9.49 18.02 -7.50
CA GLU A 100 9.81 16.76 -6.82
C GLU A 100 10.83 15.90 -7.59
N LEU A 101 11.08 16.20 -8.87
CA LEU A 101 11.92 15.43 -9.81
C LEU A 101 13.43 15.66 -9.62
#